data_AF-A0A372QCV2-F1
#
_entry.id   AF-A0A372QCV2-F1
#
_cell.length_a   1.000
_cell.length_b   1.000
_cell.length_c   1.000
_cell.angle_alpha   90.00
_cell.angle_beta   90.00
_cell.angle_gamma   90.00
#
_symmetry.space_group_name_H-M   'P 1'
#
loop_
_entity.id
_entity.type
_entity.pdbx_description
1 polymer ?
#
loop_
_entity_poly.entity_id
_entity_poly.type
_entity_poly.pdbx_seq_one_letter_code
_entity_poly.pdbx_strand_id
1 'polypeptide(L)'
;MTVNQYCNSGDLRSFLKSNFEHLKWENKIRILYQISSGLHFIHDWAKLIHRDFHPGNILVENNLKNEKKIFISDFGFTYDNLSQAKKQVEGIYGILPYVAPEILNKEQHIKAASDVYSFGMVMIELSSGQPPFGDCAHNEQLVIKILRSEARPKCAKGTPECYLNMVNKCLDANPDERPTIIEINSQINNWLNCLVNDQTSLSEQEIEIRKQFEEADKFITEIAKSSYVTVHPESVYKSRFYTLPSTQNSKIPLVSEDKIKQNNIELDFGE
;
A
#
# COMPACT_ATOMS: atom_id res chain seq x y z
N MET A 1 -11.97 -26.72 -0.03
CA MET A 1 -12.32 -25.96 -1.25
C MET A 1 -13.23 -24.82 -0.79
N THR A 2 -12.80 -23.59 -0.95
CA THR A 2 -13.65 -22.40 -0.75
C THR A 2 -14.25 -22.00 -2.10
N VAL A 3 -15.51 -21.57 -2.12
CA VAL A 3 -16.19 -21.07 -3.32
C VAL A 3 -16.36 -19.57 -3.16
N ASN A 4 -15.71 -18.79 -4.01
CA ASN A 4 -15.73 -17.32 -3.99
C ASN A 4 -16.42 -16.78 -5.25
N GLN A 5 -16.95 -15.54 -5.17
CA GLN A 5 -17.43 -14.82 -6.35
C GLN A 5 -16.29 -14.62 -7.35
N TYR A 6 -16.56 -14.91 -8.63
CA TYR A 6 -15.59 -14.72 -9.70
C TYR A 6 -15.49 -13.22 -10.07
N CYS A 7 -14.29 -12.65 -9.96
CA CYS A 7 -14.01 -11.27 -10.37
C CYS A 7 -13.34 -11.28 -11.75
N ASN A 8 -14.04 -10.74 -12.76
CA ASN A 8 -13.68 -10.85 -14.17
C ASN A 8 -12.39 -10.12 -14.59
N SER A 9 -11.87 -9.18 -13.77
CA SER A 9 -10.66 -8.41 -14.08
C SER A 9 -9.45 -8.86 -13.27
N GLY A 10 -9.56 -9.98 -12.55
CA GLY A 10 -8.49 -10.52 -11.73
C GLY A 10 -8.21 -9.69 -10.49
N ASP A 11 -6.97 -9.74 -10.03
CA ASP A 11 -6.47 -8.95 -8.91
C ASP A 11 -5.96 -7.56 -9.34
N LEU A 12 -5.79 -6.64 -8.38
CA LEU A 12 -5.41 -5.26 -8.61
C LEU A 12 -4.05 -5.14 -9.32
N ARG A 13 -3.09 -6.03 -9.05
CA ARG A 13 -1.78 -5.99 -9.71
C ARG A 13 -1.92 -6.34 -11.19
N SER A 14 -2.65 -7.42 -11.49
CA SER A 14 -2.97 -7.82 -12.87
C SER A 14 -3.75 -6.72 -13.62
N PHE A 15 -4.69 -6.07 -12.93
CA PHE A 15 -5.45 -4.94 -13.45
C PHE A 15 -4.54 -3.76 -13.79
N LEU A 16 -3.64 -3.34 -12.88
CA LEU A 16 -2.73 -2.22 -13.10
C LEU A 16 -1.81 -2.48 -14.29
N LYS A 17 -1.20 -3.67 -14.36
CA LYS A 17 -0.33 -4.07 -15.47
C LYS A 17 -0.98 -3.86 -16.85
N SER A 18 -2.29 -4.07 -16.94
CA SER A 18 -3.02 -4.02 -18.21
C SER A 18 -3.69 -2.68 -18.50
N ASN A 19 -3.87 -1.82 -17.51
CA ASN A 19 -4.73 -0.62 -17.63
C ASN A 19 -4.06 0.69 -17.17
N PHE A 20 -2.83 0.64 -16.64
CA PHE A 20 -2.22 1.78 -15.97
C PHE A 20 -2.15 3.05 -16.83
N GLU A 21 -1.78 2.93 -18.11
CA GLU A 21 -1.67 4.07 -19.05
C GLU A 21 -2.97 4.85 -19.22
N HIS A 22 -4.13 4.23 -18.95
CA HIS A 22 -5.45 4.84 -19.09
C HIS A 22 -6.10 5.18 -17.75
N LEU A 23 -5.40 4.97 -16.63
CA LEU A 23 -5.94 5.10 -15.30
C LEU A 23 -5.63 6.48 -14.70
N LYS A 24 -6.54 7.43 -14.89
CA LYS A 24 -6.45 8.77 -14.29
C LYS A 24 -6.50 8.73 -12.76
N TRP A 25 -6.00 9.79 -12.11
CA TRP A 25 -5.97 9.92 -10.66
C TRP A 25 -7.37 9.82 -10.03
N GLU A 26 -8.42 10.36 -10.65
CA GLU A 26 -9.78 10.15 -10.17
C GLU A 26 -10.13 8.66 -10.06
N ASN A 27 -9.78 7.85 -11.07
CA ASN A 27 -10.00 6.41 -11.01
C ASN A 27 -9.18 5.75 -9.91
N LYS A 28 -7.91 6.14 -9.74
CA LYS A 28 -7.04 5.63 -8.67
C LYS A 28 -7.59 5.95 -7.28
N ILE A 29 -8.08 7.17 -7.06
CA ILE A 29 -8.69 7.60 -5.80
C ILE A 29 -10.00 6.87 -5.54
N ARG A 30 -10.85 6.63 -6.56
CA ARG A 30 -12.06 5.79 -6.42
C ARG A 30 -11.74 4.35 -6.04
N ILE A 31 -10.68 3.77 -6.61
CA ILE A 31 -10.20 2.44 -6.24
C ILE A 31 -9.75 2.43 -4.77
N LEU A 32 -8.92 3.39 -4.36
CA LEU A 32 -8.46 3.53 -2.98
C LEU A 32 -9.57 3.77 -1.98
N TYR A 33 -10.61 4.51 -2.37
CA TYR A 33 -11.77 4.74 -1.52
C TYR A 33 -12.50 3.42 -1.20
N GLN A 34 -12.71 2.57 -2.21
CA GLN A 34 -13.33 1.25 -2.00
C GLN A 34 -12.42 0.33 -1.18
N ILE A 35 -11.10 0.33 -1.45
CA ILE A 35 -10.12 -0.45 -0.69
C ILE A 35 -10.11 -0.03 0.79
N SER A 36 -9.99 1.27 1.07
CA SER A 36 -9.95 1.78 2.45
C SER A 36 -11.29 1.57 3.16
N SER A 37 -12.42 1.70 2.48
CA SER A 37 -13.75 1.38 3.04
C SER A 37 -13.87 -0.09 3.42
N GLY A 38 -13.38 -0.99 2.56
CA GLY A 38 -13.33 -2.42 2.86
C GLY A 38 -12.42 -2.75 4.04
N LEU A 39 -11.24 -2.13 4.09
CA LEU A 39 -10.28 -2.37 5.18
C LEU A 39 -10.77 -1.77 6.51
N HIS A 40 -11.43 -0.61 6.47
CA HIS A 40 -12.18 -0.06 7.60
C HIS A 40 -13.22 -1.06 8.12
N PHE A 41 -14.02 -1.67 7.23
CA PHE A 41 -14.98 -2.69 7.66
C PHE A 41 -14.30 -3.86 8.38
N ILE A 42 -13.19 -4.36 7.84
CA ILE A 42 -12.42 -5.45 8.43
C ILE A 42 -11.91 -5.08 9.83
N HIS A 43 -11.29 -3.90 9.98
CA HIS A 43 -10.67 -3.46 11.24
C HIS A 43 -11.70 -3.07 12.29
N ASP A 44 -12.66 -2.22 11.93
CA ASP A 44 -13.52 -1.55 12.91
C ASP A 44 -14.83 -2.28 13.15
N TRP A 45 -15.39 -2.96 12.15
CA TRP A 45 -16.65 -3.68 12.29
C TRP A 45 -16.44 -5.16 12.58
N ALA A 46 -15.61 -5.83 11.79
CA ALA A 46 -15.32 -7.25 11.98
C ALA A 46 -14.28 -7.49 13.08
N LYS A 47 -13.54 -6.46 13.52
CA LYS A 47 -12.46 -6.56 14.52
C LYS A 47 -11.37 -7.56 14.11
N LEU A 48 -11.08 -7.63 12.82
CA LEU A 48 -10.07 -8.50 12.24
C LEU A 48 -8.86 -7.69 11.75
N ILE A 49 -7.70 -8.32 11.70
CA ILE A 49 -6.49 -7.85 11.00
C ILE A 49 -6.26 -8.79 9.83
N HIS A 50 -6.04 -8.25 8.62
CA HIS A 50 -5.92 -9.02 7.38
C HIS A 50 -4.59 -9.80 7.30
N ARG A 51 -3.47 -9.14 7.63
CA ARG A 51 -2.10 -9.70 7.76
C ARG A 51 -1.39 -10.15 6.48
N ASP A 52 -2.12 -10.35 5.38
CA ASP A 52 -1.55 -10.55 4.05
C ASP A 52 -2.16 -9.57 3.02
N PHE A 53 -2.20 -8.29 3.40
CA PHE A 53 -2.85 -7.27 2.60
C PHE A 53 -1.93 -6.79 1.46
N HIS A 54 -2.30 -7.04 0.21
CA HIS A 54 -1.52 -6.62 -0.95
C HIS A 54 -2.38 -6.63 -2.23
N PRO A 55 -1.92 -6.02 -3.34
CA PRO A 55 -2.71 -5.94 -4.58
C PRO A 55 -3.17 -7.29 -5.16
N GLY A 56 -2.40 -8.36 -4.99
CA GLY A 56 -2.82 -9.72 -5.36
C GLY A 56 -4.04 -10.27 -4.59
N ASN A 57 -4.38 -9.71 -3.43
CA ASN A 57 -5.53 -10.08 -2.59
C ASN A 57 -6.67 -9.05 -2.70
N ILE A 58 -6.53 -8.06 -3.59
CA ILE A 58 -7.55 -7.06 -3.89
C ILE A 58 -8.11 -7.39 -5.27
N LEU A 59 -9.35 -7.85 -5.34
CA LEU A 59 -9.99 -8.24 -6.60
C LEU A 59 -10.68 -7.05 -7.26
N VAL A 60 -10.62 -7.02 -8.58
CA VAL A 60 -11.25 -6.00 -9.42
C VAL A 60 -12.34 -6.65 -10.27
N GLU A 61 -13.55 -6.11 -10.18
CA GLU A 61 -14.68 -6.51 -11.01
C GLU A 61 -15.13 -5.32 -11.86
N ASN A 62 -15.22 -5.52 -13.17
CA ASN A 62 -15.88 -4.58 -14.07
C ASN A 62 -17.37 -4.85 -14.03
N ASN A 63 -18.14 -3.89 -13.53
CA ASN A 63 -19.60 -3.99 -13.56
C ASN A 63 -20.14 -3.70 -14.97
N LEU A 64 -21.45 -3.94 -15.16
CA LEU A 64 -22.14 -3.74 -16.45
C LEU A 64 -22.14 -2.29 -16.97
N LYS A 65 -21.76 -1.32 -16.13
CA LYS A 65 -21.62 0.11 -16.45
C LYS A 65 -20.16 0.54 -16.65
N ASN A 66 -19.23 -0.41 -16.73
CA ASN A 66 -17.78 -0.18 -16.76
C ASN A 66 -17.20 0.48 -15.49
N GLU A 67 -17.96 0.56 -14.40
CA GLU A 67 -17.43 1.00 -13.12
C GLU A 67 -16.68 -0.16 -12.45
N LYS A 68 -15.57 0.15 -11.79
CA LYS A 68 -14.76 -0.83 -11.08
C LYS A 68 -15.34 -1.05 -9.69
N LYS A 69 -15.67 -2.29 -9.35
CA LYS A 69 -15.92 -2.74 -7.97
C LYS A 69 -14.68 -3.39 -7.42
N ILE A 70 -14.35 -3.07 -6.18
CA ILE A 70 -13.15 -3.57 -5.51
C ILE A 70 -13.55 -4.43 -4.31
N PHE A 71 -12.93 -5.61 -4.19
CA PHE A 71 -13.17 -6.54 -3.10
C PHE A 71 -11.86 -6.95 -2.44
N ILE A 72 -11.82 -6.95 -1.11
CA ILE A 72 -10.70 -7.54 -0.36
C ILE A 72 -10.98 -9.04 -0.23
N SER A 73 -9.96 -9.86 -0.47
CA SER A 73 -10.06 -11.31 -0.53
C SER A 73 -8.90 -11.97 0.24
N ASP A 74 -8.94 -13.30 0.32
CA ASP A 74 -7.97 -14.13 1.04
C ASP A 74 -7.81 -13.80 2.53
N PHE A 75 -8.86 -14.13 3.27
CA PHE A 75 -8.93 -14.00 4.72
C PHE A 75 -8.22 -15.16 5.48
N GLY A 76 -7.44 -15.99 4.79
CA GLY A 76 -6.86 -17.22 5.34
C GLY A 76 -5.88 -17.02 6.51
N PHE A 77 -5.29 -15.83 6.61
CA PHE A 77 -4.35 -15.44 7.67
C PHE A 77 -4.92 -14.38 8.62
N THR A 78 -6.22 -14.10 8.53
CA THR A 78 -6.84 -13.08 9.38
C THR A 78 -6.76 -13.43 10.85
N TYR A 79 -6.57 -12.39 11.66
CA TYR A 79 -6.43 -12.51 13.11
C TYR A 79 -7.53 -11.72 13.80
N ASP A 80 -8.20 -12.36 14.75
CA ASP A 80 -9.20 -11.71 15.60
C ASP A 80 -8.48 -10.82 16.63
N ASN A 81 -8.64 -9.51 16.46
CA ASN A 81 -8.00 -8.49 17.29
C ASN A 81 -8.53 -8.50 18.74
N LEU A 82 -9.69 -9.13 18.99
CA LEU A 82 -10.26 -9.29 20.34
C LEU A 82 -9.82 -10.60 21.01
N SER A 83 -9.28 -11.55 20.24
CA SER A 83 -8.86 -12.83 20.78
C SER A 83 -7.56 -12.70 21.57
N GLN A 84 -7.61 -13.03 22.86
CA GLN A 84 -6.41 -13.18 23.72
C GLN A 84 -5.64 -14.47 23.43
N ALA A 85 -6.23 -15.38 22.65
CA ALA A 85 -5.58 -16.60 22.22
C ALA A 85 -4.50 -16.25 21.21
N LYS A 86 -3.24 -16.25 21.68
CA LYS A 86 -2.04 -16.12 20.86
C LYS A 86 -1.95 -17.27 19.84
N LYS A 87 -2.76 -17.27 18.79
CA LYS A 87 -2.43 -17.97 17.55
C LYS A 87 -1.40 -17.12 16.82
N GLN A 88 -0.20 -17.08 17.40
CA GLN A 88 0.98 -16.63 16.70
C GLN A 88 1.15 -17.58 15.52
N VAL A 89 1.12 -17.04 14.31
CA VAL A 89 1.62 -17.76 13.15
C VAL A 89 3.12 -17.91 13.39
N GLU A 90 3.61 -19.15 13.42
CA GLU A 90 5.05 -19.39 13.51
C GLU A 90 5.71 -18.87 12.23
N GLY A 91 6.49 -17.80 12.37
CA GLY A 91 7.23 -17.19 11.27
C GLY A 91 6.54 -15.98 10.63
N ILE A 92 7.27 -15.36 9.71
CA ILE A 92 6.82 -14.19 8.95
C ILE A 92 6.16 -14.71 7.68
N TYR A 93 4.93 -14.29 7.41
CA TYR A 93 4.18 -14.68 6.21
C TYR A 93 3.78 -13.43 5.41
N GLY A 94 3.85 -13.52 4.08
CA GLY A 94 3.29 -12.54 3.16
C GLY A 94 4.19 -12.25 1.96
N ILE A 95 4.10 -11.04 1.41
CA ILE A 95 5.00 -10.54 0.36
C ILE A 95 5.94 -9.50 0.98
N LEU A 96 7.26 -9.75 0.99
CA LEU A 96 8.24 -9.00 1.80
C LEU A 96 8.07 -7.47 1.74
N PRO A 97 7.99 -6.83 0.56
CA PRO A 97 7.71 -5.39 0.47
C PRO A 97 6.47 -4.88 1.23
N TYR A 98 5.42 -5.68 1.41
CA TYR A 98 4.18 -5.29 2.06
C TYR A 98 4.18 -5.65 3.55
N VAL A 99 5.13 -6.45 4.01
CA VAL A 99 5.20 -6.85 5.43
C VAL A 99 5.77 -5.69 6.25
N ALA A 100 5.00 -5.25 7.24
CA ALA A 100 5.38 -4.12 8.09
C ALA A 100 6.67 -4.38 8.92
N PRO A 101 7.49 -3.35 9.20
CA PRO A 101 8.76 -3.48 9.91
C PRO A 101 8.65 -4.20 11.26
N GLU A 102 7.60 -3.93 12.04
CA GLU A 102 7.36 -4.57 13.34
C GLU A 102 7.11 -6.08 13.21
N ILE A 103 6.50 -6.51 12.09
CA ILE A 103 6.28 -7.94 11.79
C ILE A 103 7.61 -8.59 11.37
N LEU A 104 8.39 -7.89 10.53
CA LEU A 104 9.74 -8.33 10.14
C LEU A 104 10.68 -8.45 11.36
N ASN A 105 10.53 -7.58 12.35
CA ASN A 105 11.28 -7.59 13.62
C ASN A 105 10.72 -8.60 14.65
N LYS A 106 9.76 -9.44 14.25
CA LYS A 106 9.13 -10.48 15.08
C LYS A 106 8.50 -9.95 16.37
N GLU A 107 7.88 -8.77 16.30
CA GLU A 107 7.11 -8.26 17.43
C GLU A 107 5.91 -9.16 17.73
N GLN A 108 5.62 -9.32 19.03
CA GLN A 108 4.60 -10.29 19.47
C GLN A 108 3.17 -9.75 19.30
N HIS A 109 3.01 -8.43 19.21
CA HIS A 109 1.71 -7.77 19.17
C HIS A 109 1.46 -7.22 17.77
N ILE A 110 0.73 -8.01 16.98
CA ILE A 110 0.28 -7.58 15.65
C ILE A 110 -0.86 -6.57 15.84
N LYS A 111 -0.68 -5.37 15.31
CA LYS A 111 -1.68 -4.29 15.34
C LYS A 111 -2.31 -4.12 13.94
N ALA A 112 -3.52 -3.57 13.88
CA ALA A 112 -4.17 -3.15 12.63
C ALA A 112 -3.28 -2.18 11.81
N ALA A 113 -2.39 -1.44 12.48
CA ALA A 113 -1.37 -0.60 11.85
C ALA A 113 -0.43 -1.35 10.87
N SER A 114 -0.29 -2.68 10.98
CA SER A 114 0.48 -3.48 10.02
C SER A 114 -0.21 -3.58 8.65
N ASP A 115 -1.54 -3.65 8.62
CA ASP A 115 -2.30 -3.56 7.37
C ASP A 115 -2.26 -2.13 6.80
N VAL A 116 -2.14 -1.10 7.65
CA VAL A 116 -1.97 0.30 7.20
C VAL A 116 -0.64 0.49 6.47
N TYR A 117 0.45 -0.10 6.97
CA TYR A 117 1.72 -0.12 6.24
C TYR A 117 1.57 -0.80 4.87
N SER A 118 0.90 -1.94 4.86
CA SER A 118 0.59 -2.67 3.63
C SER A 118 -0.26 -1.83 2.66
N PHE A 119 -1.22 -1.06 3.17
CA PHE A 119 -2.01 -0.09 2.39
C PHE A 119 -1.14 1.02 1.81
N GLY A 120 -0.16 1.54 2.55
CA GLY A 120 0.84 2.47 2.01
C GLY A 120 1.62 1.89 0.83
N MET A 121 1.97 0.59 0.88
CA MET A 121 2.61 -0.10 -0.24
C MET A 121 1.67 -0.30 -1.45
N VAL A 122 0.38 -0.53 -1.22
CA VAL A 122 -0.66 -0.53 -2.28
C VAL A 122 -0.76 0.84 -2.94
N MET A 123 -0.71 1.92 -2.16
CA MET A 123 -0.71 3.30 -2.68
C MET A 123 0.48 3.55 -3.60
N ILE A 124 1.67 3.07 -3.24
CA ILE A 124 2.85 3.20 -4.08
C ILE A 124 2.67 2.49 -5.43
N GLU A 125 2.19 1.25 -5.41
CA GLU A 125 1.95 0.48 -6.64
C GLU A 125 0.86 1.13 -7.51
N LEU A 126 -0.14 1.79 -6.92
CA LEU A 126 -1.13 2.58 -7.66
C LEU A 126 -0.54 3.87 -8.26
N SER A 127 0.40 4.50 -7.57
CA SER A 127 1.10 5.69 -8.07
C SER A 127 1.98 5.33 -9.28
N SER A 128 2.82 4.30 -9.16
CA SER A 128 3.84 3.92 -10.16
C SER A 128 3.39 2.90 -11.20
N GLY A 129 2.33 2.14 -10.92
CA GLY A 129 1.94 0.98 -11.72
C GLY A 129 2.90 -0.20 -11.55
N GLN A 130 3.88 -0.09 -10.65
CA GLN A 130 4.95 -1.05 -10.46
C GLN A 130 5.01 -1.53 -9.01
N PRO A 131 5.26 -2.83 -8.80
CA PRO A 131 5.44 -3.34 -7.45
C PRO A 131 6.63 -2.67 -6.73
N PRO A 132 6.50 -2.35 -5.42
CA PRO A 132 7.57 -1.75 -4.63
C PRO A 132 8.77 -2.69 -4.52
N PHE A 133 9.97 -2.12 -4.54
CA PHE A 133 11.27 -2.83 -4.49
C PHE A 133 11.51 -3.83 -5.64
N GLY A 134 10.84 -3.64 -6.78
CA GLY A 134 10.98 -4.52 -7.94
C GLY A 134 12.37 -4.53 -8.57
N ASP A 135 13.21 -3.55 -8.25
CA ASP A 135 14.59 -3.38 -8.72
C ASP A 135 15.63 -4.15 -7.88
N CYS A 136 15.22 -4.83 -6.81
CA CYS A 136 16.14 -5.55 -5.93
C CYS A 136 15.66 -6.95 -5.51
N ALA A 137 16.59 -7.74 -4.98
CA ALA A 137 16.28 -9.08 -4.47
C ALA A 137 15.43 -9.02 -3.19
N HIS A 138 14.40 -9.87 -3.10
CA HIS A 138 13.57 -10.01 -1.90
C HIS A 138 14.22 -10.99 -0.91
N ASN A 139 15.32 -10.54 -0.29
CA ASN A 139 16.14 -11.35 0.61
C ASN A 139 16.36 -10.64 1.98
N GLU A 140 17.19 -11.23 2.84
CA GLU A 140 17.50 -10.71 4.17
C GLU A 140 18.10 -9.28 4.13
N GLN A 141 18.87 -8.94 3.10
CA GLN A 141 19.46 -7.60 2.99
C GLN A 141 18.39 -6.53 2.81
N LEU A 142 17.34 -6.81 2.04
CA LEU A 142 16.20 -5.91 1.93
C LEU A 142 15.47 -5.76 3.28
N VAL A 143 15.30 -6.85 4.03
CA VAL A 143 14.72 -6.80 5.38
C VAL A 143 15.53 -5.89 6.30
N ILE A 144 16.85 -6.05 6.34
CA ILE A 144 17.74 -5.21 7.15
C ILE A 144 17.61 -3.74 6.76
N LYS A 145 17.60 -3.43 5.45
CA LYS A 145 17.44 -2.05 4.97
C LYS A 145 16.08 -1.45 5.34
N ILE A 146 14.99 -2.21 5.26
CA ILE A 146 13.66 -1.76 5.67
C ILE A 146 13.65 -1.46 7.18
N LEU A 147 14.17 -2.39 8.00
CA LEU A 147 14.22 -2.25 9.46
C LEU A 147 15.08 -1.05 9.91
N ARG A 148 16.16 -0.76 9.18
CA ARG A 148 17.02 0.40 9.44
C ARG A 148 16.53 1.69 8.79
N SER A 149 15.41 1.66 8.09
CA SER A 149 14.91 2.80 7.30
C SER A 149 15.92 3.32 6.26
N GLU A 150 16.79 2.43 5.78
CA GLU A 150 17.76 2.67 4.71
C GLU A 150 17.17 2.39 3.32
N ALA A 151 16.02 1.70 3.27
CA ALA A 151 15.24 1.48 2.06
C ALA A 151 13.83 2.04 2.25
N ARG A 152 13.43 2.93 1.32
CA ARG A 152 12.05 3.39 1.17
C ARG A 152 11.61 3.20 -0.28
N PRO A 153 10.42 2.65 -0.49
CA PRO A 153 9.86 2.52 -1.83
C PRO A 153 9.59 3.92 -2.42
N LYS A 154 9.78 4.07 -3.73
CA LYS A 154 9.60 5.34 -4.43
C LYS A 154 8.21 5.43 -5.07
N CYS A 155 7.58 6.59 -4.94
CA CYS A 155 6.40 6.94 -5.73
C CYS A 155 6.82 7.38 -7.14
N ALA A 156 5.86 7.39 -8.07
CA ALA A 156 6.11 7.85 -9.42
C ALA A 156 6.42 9.36 -9.47
N LYS A 157 7.18 9.77 -10.47
CA LYS A 157 7.36 11.18 -10.81
C LYS A 157 6.01 11.87 -10.99
N GLY A 158 5.87 13.08 -10.45
CA GLY A 158 4.62 13.84 -10.51
C GLY A 158 3.52 13.33 -9.60
N THR A 159 3.79 12.40 -8.67
CA THR A 159 2.79 12.00 -7.66
C THR A 159 2.34 13.22 -6.84
N PRO A 160 1.02 13.44 -6.64
CA PRO A 160 0.48 14.55 -5.87
C PRO A 160 1.08 14.63 -4.46
N GLU A 161 1.41 15.83 -4.00
CA GLU A 161 2.02 16.03 -2.69
C GLU A 161 1.12 15.55 -1.55
N CYS A 162 -0.19 15.83 -1.63
CA CYS A 162 -1.17 15.34 -0.65
C CYS A 162 -1.17 13.80 -0.53
N TYR A 163 -0.93 13.11 -1.65
CA TYR A 163 -0.85 11.66 -1.72
C TYR A 163 0.47 11.15 -1.12
N LEU A 164 1.60 11.77 -1.47
CA LEU A 164 2.92 11.46 -0.90
C LEU A 164 2.92 11.59 0.62
N ASN A 165 2.32 12.66 1.14
CA ASN A 165 2.20 12.90 2.57
C ASN A 165 1.42 11.79 3.29
N MET A 166 0.37 11.25 2.67
CA MET A 166 -0.36 10.12 3.22
C MET A 166 0.46 8.82 3.16
N VAL A 167 1.15 8.55 2.05
CA VAL A 167 2.04 7.39 1.92
C VAL A 167 3.11 7.42 3.01
N ASN A 168 3.76 8.55 3.22
CA ASN A 168 4.79 8.72 4.26
C ASN A 168 4.25 8.36 5.66
N LYS A 169 3.06 8.86 6.00
CA LYS A 169 2.39 8.54 7.26
C LYS A 169 2.04 7.05 7.39
N CYS A 170 1.58 6.41 6.31
CA CYS A 170 1.29 4.97 6.33
C CYS A 170 2.55 4.12 6.51
N LEU A 171 3.70 4.61 6.02
CA LEU A 171 4.97 3.89 6.03
C LEU A 171 5.88 4.24 7.21
N ASP A 172 5.35 4.89 8.25
CA ASP A 172 6.12 5.18 9.45
C ASP A 172 6.67 3.88 10.08
N ALA A 173 7.90 3.94 10.57
CA ALA A 173 8.53 2.80 11.23
C ALA A 173 7.85 2.47 12.56
N ASN A 174 7.36 3.48 13.27
CA ASN A 174 6.55 3.31 14.46
C ASN A 174 5.08 3.04 14.06
N PRO A 175 4.52 1.86 14.36
CA PRO A 175 3.12 1.56 14.04
C PRO A 175 2.12 2.49 14.74
N ASP A 176 2.49 3.12 15.86
CA ASP A 176 1.60 4.02 16.61
C ASP A 176 1.52 5.43 16.01
N GLU A 177 2.48 5.81 15.15
CA GLU A 177 2.45 7.08 14.41
C GLU A 177 1.67 6.97 13.08
N ARG A 178 1.30 5.75 12.68
CA ARG A 178 0.52 5.52 11.47
C ARG A 178 -0.93 5.95 11.69
N PRO A 179 -1.58 6.58 10.70
CA PRO A 179 -2.98 6.94 10.81
C PRO A 179 -3.85 5.69 10.86
N THR A 180 -4.99 5.80 11.52
CA THR A 180 -6.01 4.75 11.50
C THR A 180 -6.64 4.66 10.10
N ILE A 181 -7.17 3.49 9.76
CA ILE A 181 -7.81 3.31 8.44
C ILE A 181 -9.05 4.21 8.24
N ILE A 182 -9.73 4.59 9.32
CA ILE A 182 -10.84 5.56 9.28
C ILE A 182 -10.36 6.97 8.91
N GLU A 183 -9.22 7.43 9.43
CA GLU A 183 -8.62 8.72 9.05
C GLU A 183 -8.19 8.72 7.59
N ILE A 184 -7.56 7.63 7.14
CA ILE A 184 -7.18 7.44 5.73
C ILE A 184 -8.42 7.48 4.83
N ASN A 185 -9.46 6.71 5.16
CA ASN A 185 -10.69 6.65 4.37
C ASN A 185 -11.39 8.01 4.29
N SER A 186 -11.49 8.73 5.41
CA SER A 186 -12.04 10.09 5.46
C SER A 186 -11.27 11.04 4.53
N GLN A 187 -9.93 10.98 4.56
CA GLN A 187 -9.13 11.86 3.74
C GLN A 187 -9.19 11.51 2.24
N ILE A 188 -9.25 10.22 1.90
CA ILE A 188 -9.48 9.78 0.51
C ILE A 188 -10.87 10.24 0.02
N ASN A 189 -11.89 10.19 0.88
CA ASN A 189 -13.22 10.70 0.54
C ASN A 189 -13.20 12.20 0.26
N ASN A 190 -12.45 12.97 1.05
CA ASN A 190 -12.25 14.40 0.81
C ASN A 190 -11.59 14.65 -0.56
N TRP A 191 -10.54 13.91 -0.90
CA TRP A 191 -9.92 14.00 -2.22
C TRP A 191 -10.89 13.65 -3.34
N LEU A 192 -11.70 12.61 -3.16
CA LEU A 192 -12.71 12.23 -4.14
C LEU A 192 -13.72 13.36 -4.35
N ASN A 193 -14.20 13.99 -3.28
CA ASN A 193 -15.10 15.15 -3.35
C ASN A 193 -14.45 16.31 -4.12
N CYS A 194 -13.16 16.59 -3.90
CA CYS A 194 -12.43 17.63 -4.64
C CYS A 194 -12.40 17.35 -6.15
N LEU A 195 -12.32 16.08 -6.54
CA LEU A 195 -12.21 15.65 -7.95
C LEU A 195 -13.56 15.62 -8.67
N VAL A 196 -14.64 15.26 -7.97
CA VAL A 196 -15.95 15.00 -8.58
C VAL A 196 -16.92 16.19 -8.52
N ASN A 197 -16.77 17.07 -7.53
CA ASN A 197 -17.67 18.21 -7.36
C ASN A 197 -17.36 19.32 -8.37
N ASP A 198 -18.37 20.14 -8.64
CA ASP A 198 -18.22 21.36 -9.42
C ASP A 198 -17.25 22.32 -8.74
N GLN A 199 -16.32 22.87 -9.52
CA GLN A 199 -15.25 23.73 -9.02
C GLN A 199 -15.76 24.97 -8.27
N THR A 200 -16.94 25.50 -8.64
CA THR A 200 -17.58 26.64 -7.98
C THR A 200 -18.04 26.35 -6.56
N SER A 201 -18.14 25.08 -6.18
CA SER A 201 -18.55 24.62 -4.84
C SER A 201 -17.37 24.28 -3.94
N LEU A 202 -16.14 24.39 -4.44
CA LEU A 202 -14.91 24.05 -3.72
C LEU A 202 -14.29 25.28 -3.06
N SER A 203 -13.73 25.09 -1.87
CA SER A 203 -12.84 26.05 -1.24
C SER A 203 -11.51 26.17 -1.99
N GLU A 204 -10.75 27.23 -1.72
CA GLU A 204 -9.42 27.44 -2.32
C GLU A 204 -8.47 26.25 -2.05
N GLN A 205 -8.53 25.67 -0.86
CA GLN A 205 -7.71 24.51 -0.49
C GLN A 205 -8.09 23.25 -1.29
N GLU A 206 -9.39 23.01 -1.49
CA GLU A 206 -9.87 21.86 -2.27
C GLU A 206 -9.55 22.01 -3.76
N ILE A 207 -9.59 23.24 -4.28
CA ILE A 207 -9.13 23.56 -5.64
C ILE A 207 -7.65 23.24 -5.79
N GLU A 208 -6.82 23.56 -4.79
CA GLU A 208 -5.39 23.25 -4.85
C GLU A 208 -5.13 21.74 -4.82
N ILE A 209 -5.85 20.99 -3.97
CA ILE A 209 -5.79 19.52 -3.96
C ILE A 209 -6.16 18.95 -5.33
N ARG A 210 -7.27 19.44 -5.92
CA ARG A 210 -7.71 19.02 -7.26
C ARG A 210 -6.62 19.25 -8.31
N LYS A 211 -6.00 20.43 -8.32
CA LYS A 211 -4.92 20.78 -9.26
C LYS A 211 -3.73 19.83 -9.15
N GLN A 212 -3.34 19.41 -7.94
CA GLN A 212 -2.24 18.46 -7.77
C GLN A 212 -2.51 17.14 -8.51
N PHE A 213 -3.75 16.62 -8.44
CA PHE A 213 -4.13 15.40 -9.16
C PHE A 213 -4.25 15.60 -10.67
N GLU A 214 -4.81 16.73 -11.12
CA GLU A 214 -4.94 17.06 -12.55
C GLU A 214 -3.56 17.27 -13.21
N GLU A 215 -2.60 17.85 -12.49
CA GLU A 215 -1.22 17.96 -12.97
C GLU A 215 -0.54 16.59 -13.05
N ALA A 216 -0.75 15.75 -12.04
CA ALA A 216 -0.21 14.41 -11.98
C ALA A 216 -0.73 13.49 -13.10
N ASP A 217 -1.94 13.72 -13.61
CA ASP A 217 -2.50 12.99 -14.76
C ASP A 217 -1.63 13.16 -16.02
N LYS A 218 -0.92 14.28 -16.17
CA LYS A 218 -0.06 14.56 -17.34
C LYS A 218 1.16 13.63 -17.43
N PHE A 219 1.59 13.07 -16.30
CA PHE A 219 2.75 12.17 -16.24
C PHE A 219 2.41 10.70 -16.49
N ILE A 220 1.12 10.31 -16.54
CA ILE A 220 0.72 8.89 -16.62
C ILE A 220 1.35 8.15 -17.80
N THR A 221 1.33 8.74 -19.00
CA THR A 221 1.90 8.11 -20.19
C THR A 221 3.42 7.97 -20.11
N GLU A 222 4.12 8.94 -19.51
CA GLU A 222 5.57 8.86 -19.27
C GLU A 222 5.90 7.72 -18.31
N ILE A 223 5.18 7.64 -17.18
CA ILE A 223 5.35 6.60 -16.18
C ILE A 223 5.04 5.22 -16.77
N ALA A 224 3.94 5.08 -17.52
CA ALA A 224 3.58 3.81 -18.15
C ALA A 224 4.70 3.30 -19.08
N LYS A 225 5.36 4.20 -19.82
CA LYS A 225 6.48 3.85 -20.71
C LYS A 225 7.78 3.53 -19.97
N SER A 226 8.03 4.13 -18.80
CA SER A 226 9.20 3.78 -17.98
C SER A 226 8.97 2.56 -17.10
N SER A 227 7.71 2.21 -16.84
CA SER A 227 7.32 1.08 -15.99
C SER A 227 7.74 -0.30 -16.54
N TYR A 228 8.25 -0.39 -17.77
CA TYR A 228 8.80 -1.62 -18.34
C TYR A 228 10.21 -1.99 -17.82
N VAL A 229 10.74 -1.28 -16.81
CA VAL A 229 12.04 -1.59 -16.20
C VAL A 229 12.04 -3.01 -15.62
N THR A 230 13.16 -3.70 -15.83
CA THR A 230 13.42 -5.09 -15.44
C THR A 230 13.20 -5.32 -13.94
N VAL A 231 12.18 -6.12 -13.65
CA VAL A 231 11.97 -6.74 -12.35
C VAL A 231 13.18 -7.64 -12.04
N HIS A 232 13.81 -7.43 -10.89
CA HIS A 232 14.94 -8.23 -10.44
C HIS A 232 14.52 -9.71 -10.35
N PRO A 233 15.30 -10.68 -10.87
CA PRO A 233 14.89 -12.08 -10.96
C PRO A 233 14.63 -12.74 -9.59
N GLU A 234 15.24 -12.21 -8.53
CA GLU A 234 15.03 -12.66 -7.15
C GLU A 234 13.95 -11.87 -6.39
N SER A 235 13.24 -10.95 -7.05
CA SER A 235 12.04 -10.34 -6.48
C SER A 235 10.87 -11.32 -6.58
N VAL A 236 10.05 -11.39 -5.53
CA VAL A 236 8.94 -12.34 -5.43
C VAL A 236 7.71 -11.66 -4.86
N TYR A 237 6.65 -11.64 -5.65
CA TYR A 237 5.35 -11.03 -5.34
C TYR A 237 4.26 -12.07 -5.16
N LYS A 238 4.59 -13.13 -4.41
CA LYS A 238 3.67 -14.19 -4.01
C LYS A 238 3.83 -14.45 -2.53
N SER A 239 2.71 -14.57 -1.82
CA SER A 239 2.70 -14.85 -0.39
C SER A 239 3.41 -16.15 -0.06
N ARG A 240 4.31 -16.09 0.93
CA ARG A 240 5.11 -17.22 1.40
C ARG A 240 5.59 -16.98 2.83
N PHE A 241 5.99 -18.06 3.48
CA PHE A 241 6.75 -17.97 4.73
C PHE A 241 8.19 -17.53 4.46
N TYR A 242 8.71 -16.64 5.31
CA TYR A 242 10.11 -16.25 5.34
C TYR A 242 10.80 -16.88 6.54
N THR A 243 11.86 -17.61 6.26
CA THR A 243 12.83 -18.04 7.27
C THR A 243 13.97 -17.02 7.27
N LEU A 244 13.97 -16.10 8.23
CA LEU A 244 15.15 -15.26 8.48
C LEU A 244 16.24 -16.17 9.08
N PRO A 245 17.48 -16.13 8.57
CA PRO A 245 18.54 -16.97 9.10
C PRO A 245 18.77 -16.68 10.59
N SER A 246 19.09 -17.74 11.31
CA SER A 246 19.12 -17.86 12.78
C SER A 246 20.15 -16.97 13.50
N THR A 247 20.91 -16.14 12.77
CA THR A 247 21.95 -15.28 13.33
C THR A 247 21.43 -13.99 13.98
N GLN A 248 20.12 -13.72 13.92
CA GLN A 248 19.50 -12.58 14.61
C GLN A 248 18.33 -13.03 15.49
N ASN A 249 18.66 -13.71 16.59
CA ASN A 249 17.73 -13.87 17.73
C ASN A 249 17.65 -12.61 18.61
N SER A 250 18.39 -11.56 18.27
CA SER A 250 18.28 -10.23 18.87
C SER A 250 17.43 -9.32 17.97
N LYS A 251 16.35 -8.75 18.50
CA LYS A 251 15.60 -7.66 17.84
C LYS A 251 16.58 -6.61 17.33
N ILE A 252 16.45 -6.19 16.07
CA ILE A 252 17.23 -5.05 15.57
C ILE A 252 16.60 -3.79 16.18
N PRO A 253 17.37 -2.92 16.85
CA PRO A 253 16.85 -1.63 17.29
C PRO A 253 16.37 -0.84 16.08
N LEU A 254 15.09 -0.42 16.09
CA LEU A 254 14.60 0.58 15.14
C LEU A 254 15.42 1.86 15.32
N VAL A 255 15.81 2.51 14.22
CA VAL A 255 16.65 3.71 14.25
C VAL A 255 15.94 4.83 15.02
N SER A 256 16.67 5.51 15.92
CA SER A 256 16.16 6.63 16.71
C SER A 256 15.71 7.82 15.86
N GLU A 257 14.66 8.53 16.31
CA GLU A 257 13.96 9.64 15.64
C GLU A 257 14.87 10.72 15.04
N ASP A 258 16.04 10.97 15.62
CA ASP A 258 16.96 12.03 15.18
C ASP A 258 17.57 11.82 13.79
N LYS A 259 17.52 10.59 13.23
CA LYS A 259 17.97 10.32 11.84
C LYS A 259 16.83 10.24 10.81
N ILE A 260 15.58 10.14 11.24
CA ILE A 260 14.43 9.91 10.35
C ILE A 260 14.06 11.20 9.58
N LYS A 261 14.33 12.38 10.16
CA LYS A 261 14.00 13.69 9.57
C LYS A 261 14.79 14.05 8.30
N GLN A 262 15.77 13.24 7.88
CA GLN A 262 16.60 13.51 6.70
C GLN A 262 16.30 12.64 5.47
N ASN A 263 15.47 11.60 5.58
CA ASN A 263 15.18 10.67 4.47
C ASN A 263 13.73 10.78 4.00
N ASN A 264 13.34 11.97 3.52
CA ASN A 264 12.12 12.12 2.72
C ASN A 264 12.26 11.24 1.45
N ILE A 265 11.13 10.72 0.95
CA ILE A 265 11.11 10.02 -0.35
C ILE A 265 11.64 11.00 -1.41
N GLU A 266 12.89 10.81 -1.84
CA GLU A 266 13.51 11.67 -2.85
C GLU A 266 12.80 11.50 -4.19
N LEU A 267 12.36 12.62 -4.75
CA LEU A 267 11.95 12.73 -6.14
C LEU A 267 13.19 12.50 -7.00
N ASP A 268 13.12 11.51 -7.88
CA ASP A 268 14.14 11.32 -8.91
C ASP A 268 13.96 12.43 -9.97
N PHE A 269 14.66 13.54 -9.77
CA PHE A 269 14.90 14.51 -10.83
C PHE A 269 16.05 13.97 -11.67
N GLY A 270 15.76 13.04 -12.57
CA GLY A 270 16.71 12.65 -13.61
C GLY A 270 17.04 13.88 -14.46
N GLU A 271 18.32 14.26 -14.45
CA GLU A 271 18.93 15.18 -15.43
C GLU A 271 18.87 14.62 -16.85
#